data_AF-A0A222EQ79-F1
#
_entry.id   AF-A0A222EQ79-F1
#
_cell.length_a   1.000
_cell.length_b   1.000
_cell.length_c   1.000
_cell.angle_alpha   90.00
_cell.angle_beta   90.00
_cell.angle_gamma   90.00
#
_symmetry.space_group_name_H-M   'P 1'
#
loop_
_entity.id
_entity.type
_entity.pdbx_description
1 polymer ?
#
loop_
_entity_poly.entity_id
_entity_poly.type
_entity_poly.pdbx_seq_one_letter_code
_entity_poly.pdbx_strand_id
1 'polypeptide(L)'
;MAKIDEKGIIEFNLEDFDAAWNNAPKLDNKPENEYRLCFICKFHMLKDNLMKGDLPWNIEIIDLKNFSLDKNNFVAIHNNCKEIRPKQNCSKLLLKIKSLRWMYDESFYNK
;
A
#
# COMPACT_ATOMS: atom_id res chain seq x y z
N MET A 1 -11.67 11.59 6.68
CA MET A 1 -11.76 10.18 7.08
C MET A 1 -12.63 9.48 6.07
N ALA A 2 -12.26 8.25 5.72
CA ALA A 2 -12.99 7.46 4.75
C ALA A 2 -14.44 7.23 5.18
N LYS A 3 -15.37 7.26 4.23
CA LYS A 3 -16.80 7.06 4.45
C LYS A 3 -17.42 6.26 3.31
N ILE A 4 -18.61 5.72 3.55
CA ILE A 4 -19.40 5.05 2.52
C ILE A 4 -20.44 6.07 2.03
N ASP A 5 -20.51 6.27 0.71
CA ASP A 5 -21.52 7.14 0.09
C ASP A 5 -22.89 6.45 0.00
N GLU A 6 -23.90 7.16 -0.50
CA GLU A 6 -25.26 6.65 -0.66
C GLU A 6 -25.37 5.46 -1.63
N LYS A 7 -24.33 5.21 -2.44
CA LYS A 7 -24.26 4.12 -3.43
C LYS A 7 -23.44 2.93 -2.91
N GLY A 8 -22.96 2.99 -1.66
CA GLY A 8 -22.13 1.93 -1.09
C GLY A 8 -20.66 1.99 -1.52
N ILE A 9 -20.22 3.08 -2.14
CA ILE A 9 -18.84 3.30 -2.58
C ILE A 9 -18.04 3.92 -1.43
N ILE A 10 -16.83 3.41 -1.20
CA ILE A 10 -15.93 3.98 -0.20
C ILE A 10 -15.24 5.20 -0.81
N GLU A 11 -15.46 6.36 -0.20
CA GLU A 11 -14.76 7.60 -0.51
C GLU A 11 -13.60 7.78 0.47
N PHE A 12 -12.39 7.97 -0.06
CA PHE A 12 -11.18 8.24 0.70
C PHE A 12 -10.76 9.69 0.56
N ASN A 13 -10.21 10.27 1.62
CA ASN A 13 -9.58 11.59 1.59
C ASN A 13 -8.05 11.51 1.59
N LEU A 14 -7.37 12.65 1.44
CA LEU A 14 -5.91 12.72 1.41
C LEU A 14 -5.24 12.12 2.66
N GLU A 15 -5.81 12.32 3.84
CA GLU A 15 -5.25 11.77 5.08
C GLU A 15 -5.32 10.25 5.13
N ASP A 16 -6.33 9.65 4.48
CA ASP A 16 -6.44 8.19 4.36
C ASP A 16 -5.35 7.64 3.42
N PHE A 17 -5.04 8.36 2.33
CA PHE A 17 -3.92 8.03 1.44
C PHE A 17 -2.56 8.15 2.14
N ASP A 18 -2.36 9.18 2.96
CA ASP A 18 -1.14 9.34 3.73
C ASP A 18 -0.99 8.26 4.81
N ALA A 19 -2.08 7.89 5.48
CA ALA A 19 -2.09 6.76 6.40
C ALA A 19 -1.73 5.45 5.68
N ALA A 20 -2.36 5.18 4.54
CA ALA A 20 -2.08 3.98 3.75
C ALA A 20 -0.61 3.92 3.30
N TRP A 21 -0.06 5.04 2.84
CA TRP A 21 1.35 5.16 2.46
C TRP A 21 2.28 4.89 3.64
N ASN A 22 2.00 5.46 4.80
CA ASN A 22 2.81 5.27 6.01
C ASN A 22 2.67 3.85 6.59
N ASN A 23 1.57 3.18 6.28
CA ASN A 23 1.36 1.79 6.64
C ASN A 23 2.00 0.80 5.66
N ALA A 24 2.53 1.23 4.51
CA ALA A 24 3.29 0.34 3.63
C ALA A 24 4.71 0.07 4.17
N PRO A 25 5.30 -1.10 3.89
CA PRO A 25 6.70 -1.37 4.22
C PRO A 25 7.67 -0.37 3.56
N LYS A 26 8.82 -0.19 4.22
CA LYS A 26 9.86 0.77 3.82
C LYS A 26 10.94 0.08 2.98
N LEU A 27 11.71 0.89 2.25
CA LEU A 27 12.95 0.46 1.61
C LEU A 27 14.11 1.14 2.34
N ASP A 28 15.07 0.37 2.82
CA ASP A 28 16.15 0.86 3.69
C ASP A 28 17.08 1.87 3.00
N ASN A 29 17.18 1.82 1.67
CA ASN A 29 18.09 2.63 0.87
C ASN A 29 17.39 3.74 0.07
N LYS A 30 16.12 4.05 0.36
CA LYS A 30 15.37 5.09 -0.32
C LYS A 30 14.57 5.97 0.65
N PRO A 31 14.33 7.24 0.30
CA PRO A 31 13.57 8.16 1.15
C PRO A 31 12.11 7.72 1.25
N GLU A 32 11.61 7.60 2.48
CA GLU A 32 10.28 7.08 2.81
C GLU A 32 9.10 7.93 2.30
N ASN A 33 9.34 9.22 2.11
CA ASN A 33 8.38 10.18 1.56
C ASN A 33 8.21 10.03 0.04
N GLU A 34 9.13 9.34 -0.64
CA GLU A 34 9.12 9.13 -2.08
C GLU A 34 8.91 7.66 -2.45
N TYR A 35 9.46 6.74 -1.65
CA TYR A 35 9.43 5.31 -1.93
C TYR A 35 8.81 4.49 -0.79
N ARG A 36 7.98 3.53 -1.18
CA ARG A 36 7.50 2.43 -0.32
C ARG A 36 7.60 1.11 -1.07
N LEU A 37 7.33 0.01 -0.37
CA LEU A 37 7.26 -1.32 -0.95
C LEU A 37 5.80 -1.81 -0.95
N CYS A 38 5.30 -2.29 -2.08
CA CYS A 38 4.04 -3.03 -2.09
C CYS A 38 4.25 -4.39 -1.40
N PHE A 39 3.55 -4.66 -0.30
CA PHE A 39 3.77 -5.89 0.47
C PHE A 39 3.26 -7.17 -0.23
N ILE A 40 2.47 -7.03 -1.29
CA ILE A 40 1.92 -8.14 -2.08
C ILE A 40 2.97 -8.64 -3.08
N CYS A 41 3.35 -7.79 -4.05
CA CYS A 41 4.32 -8.16 -5.09
C CYS A 41 5.78 -7.93 -4.69
N LYS A 42 6.03 -7.25 -3.55
CA LYS A 42 7.38 -6.88 -3.05
C LYS A 42 8.16 -6.03 -4.04
N PHE A 43 7.45 -5.15 -4.73
CA PHE A 43 8.03 -4.19 -5.65
C PHE A 43 7.84 -2.78 -5.13
N HIS A 44 8.78 -1.90 -5.45
CA HIS A 44 8.73 -0.50 -5.04
C HIS A 44 7.50 0.23 -5.59
N MET A 45 7.04 1.23 -4.85
CA MET A 45 6.00 2.19 -5.21
C MET A 45 6.61 3.59 -5.12
N LEU A 46 6.29 4.45 -6.08
CA LEU A 46 6.63 5.88 -6.07
C LEU A 46 5.45 6.69 -5.54
N LYS A 47 5.68 7.61 -4.60
CA LYS A 47 4.62 8.43 -3.98
C LYS A 47 3.80 9.17 -5.04
N ASP A 48 4.48 9.68 -6.07
CA ASP A 48 3.86 10.45 -7.16
C ASP A 48 2.96 9.60 -8.07
N ASN A 49 3.12 8.27 -8.06
CA ASN A 49 2.30 7.36 -8.86
C ASN A 49 1.00 6.96 -8.14
N LEU A 50 0.43 7.90 -7.36
CA LEU A 50 -0.85 7.73 -6.71
C LEU A 50 -1.96 7.65 -7.78
N MET A 51 -2.63 6.49 -7.86
CA MET A 51 -3.74 6.17 -8.78
C MET A 51 -3.43 6.27 -10.29
N LYS A 52 -2.33 6.89 -10.70
CA LYS A 52 -1.94 7.15 -12.10
C LYS A 52 -0.42 6.98 -12.26
N GLY A 53 0.05 6.85 -13.50
CA GLY A 53 1.47 6.63 -13.82
C GLY A 53 1.83 5.16 -13.95
N ASP A 54 3.14 4.88 -14.02
CA ASP A 54 3.66 3.52 -14.13
C ASP A 54 3.59 2.79 -12.79
N LEU A 55 3.04 1.57 -12.80
CA LEU A 55 2.78 0.81 -11.56
C LEU A 55 2.06 1.68 -10.51
N PRO A 56 0.83 2.14 -10.81
CA PRO A 56 0.12 3.03 -9.91
C PRO A 56 -0.27 2.29 -8.62
N TRP A 57 -0.36 3.02 -7.53
CA TRP A 57 -0.79 2.49 -6.23
C TRP A 57 -2.04 3.17 -5.71
N ASN A 58 -2.76 2.48 -4.82
CA ASN A 58 -3.97 2.97 -4.17
C ASN A 58 -4.11 2.31 -2.78
N ILE A 59 -5.14 2.72 -2.03
CA ILE A 59 -5.50 2.19 -0.72
C ILE A 59 -6.09 0.78 -0.87
N GLU A 60 -5.62 -0.11 -0.01
CA GLU A 60 -6.21 -1.42 0.26
C GLU A 60 -6.52 -1.57 1.75
N ILE A 61 -7.54 -2.36 2.06
CA ILE A 61 -7.95 -2.66 3.44
C ILE A 61 -7.21 -3.90 3.93
N ILE A 62 -6.46 -3.82 5.02
CA ILE A 62 -5.58 -4.88 5.52
C ILE A 62 -6.38 -6.09 6.04
N ASP A 63 -7.50 -5.85 6.72
CA ASP A 63 -8.41 -6.88 7.23
C ASP A 63 -9.81 -6.68 6.68
N LEU A 64 -10.12 -7.41 5.60
CA LEU A 64 -11.47 -7.49 5.03
C LEU A 64 -12.41 -8.38 5.86
N LYS A 65 -11.87 -9.24 6.73
CA LYS A 65 -12.69 -10.11 7.59
C LYS A 65 -13.32 -9.30 8.73
N ASN A 66 -12.58 -8.37 9.30
CA ASN A 66 -13.05 -7.39 10.26
C ASN A 66 -13.02 -6.00 9.62
N PHE A 67 -13.88 -5.80 8.62
CA PHE A 67 -13.92 -4.57 7.84
C PHE A 67 -14.10 -3.35 8.72
N SER A 68 -13.21 -2.36 8.54
CA SER A 68 -13.28 -1.06 9.21
C SER A 68 -12.63 0.00 8.33
N LEU A 69 -13.15 1.22 8.41
CA LEU A 69 -12.60 2.40 7.74
C LEU A 69 -11.63 3.19 8.63
N ASP A 70 -10.97 2.48 9.55
CA ASP A 70 -9.92 3.04 10.39
C ASP A 70 -8.61 3.15 9.59
N LYS A 71 -7.89 4.25 9.76
CA LYS A 71 -6.60 4.51 9.09
C LYS A 71 -5.57 3.41 9.31
N ASN A 72 -5.60 2.72 10.46
CA ASN A 72 -4.71 1.59 10.77
C ASN A 72 -5.04 0.34 9.95
N ASN A 73 -6.23 0.27 9.35
CA ASN A 73 -6.64 -0.81 8.46
C ASN A 73 -6.34 -0.49 6.99
N PHE A 74 -5.71 0.64 6.68
CA PHE A 74 -5.36 1.01 5.31
C PHE A 74 -3.88 0.75 5.02
N VAL A 75 -3.58 0.32 3.80
CA VAL A 75 -2.19 0.14 3.32
C VAL A 75 -2.11 0.44 1.83
N ALA A 76 -1.03 1.08 1.39
CA ALA A 76 -0.77 1.30 -0.02
C ALA A 76 -0.30 0.01 -0.70
N ILE A 77 -0.91 -0.32 -1.84
CA ILE A 77 -0.47 -1.39 -2.74
C ILE A 77 -0.59 -0.95 -4.19
N HIS A 78 0.13 -1.60 -5.10
CA HIS A 78 -0.12 -1.46 -6.53
C HIS A 78 -1.56 -1.84 -6.89
N ASN A 79 -2.19 -1.10 -7.81
CA ASN A 79 -3.59 -1.31 -8.21
C ASN A 79 -3.86 -2.76 -8.64
N ASN A 80 -2.96 -3.33 -9.45
CA ASN A 80 -3.09 -4.69 -9.97
C ASN A 80 -2.82 -5.77 -8.90
N CYS A 81 -2.26 -5.40 -7.74
CA CYS A 81 -1.99 -6.36 -6.66
C CYS A 81 -3.24 -6.72 -5.83
N LYS A 82 -4.33 -5.96 -5.98
CA LYS A 82 -5.60 -6.21 -5.27
C LYS A 82 -6.18 -7.58 -5.61
N GLU A 83 -6.13 -7.98 -6.88
CA GLU A 83 -6.72 -9.22 -7.38
C GLU A 83 -5.93 -10.47 -6.96
N ILE A 84 -4.61 -10.33 -6.78
CA ILE A 84 -3.70 -11.43 -6.40
C ILE A 84 -3.45 -11.49 -4.89
N ARG A 85 -4.26 -10.78 -4.11
CA ARG A 85 -4.16 -10.77 -2.65
C ARG A 85 -4.34 -12.19 -2.10
N PRO A 86 -3.44 -12.66 -1.21
CA PRO A 86 -3.44 -14.07 -0.81
C PRO A 86 -4.52 -14.43 0.22
N LYS A 87 -5.00 -13.48 1.03
CA LYS A 87 -5.94 -13.71 2.14
C LYS A 87 -6.81 -12.48 2.41
N GLN A 88 -8.02 -12.67 2.93
CA GLN A 88 -8.89 -11.57 3.37
C GLN A 88 -8.29 -10.75 4.52
N ASN A 89 -7.59 -11.41 5.46
CA ASN A 89 -6.80 -10.73 6.48
C ASN A 89 -5.31 -10.88 6.15
N CYS A 90 -4.67 -9.74 5.88
CA CYS A 90 -3.26 -9.66 5.54
C CYS A 90 -2.39 -9.11 6.67
N SER A 91 -2.92 -8.84 7.87
CA SER A 91 -2.19 -8.17 8.96
C SER A 91 -0.90 -8.92 9.32
N LYS A 92 -0.96 -10.25 9.42
CA LYS A 92 0.24 -11.07 9.71
C LYS A 92 1.28 -11.04 8.58
N LEU A 93 0.83 -11.02 7.33
CA LEU A 93 1.72 -10.93 6.18
C LEU A 93 2.40 -9.55 6.14
N LEU A 94 1.62 -8.49 6.27
CA LEU A 94 2.12 -7.11 6.30
C LEU A 94 3.15 -6.92 7.43
N LEU A 95 2.86 -7.41 8.64
CA LEU A 95 3.79 -7.37 9.77
C LEU A 95 5.10 -8.12 9.46
N LYS A 96 5.01 -9.34 8.90
CA LYS A 96 6.18 -10.12 8.49
C LYS A 96 7.02 -9.39 7.44
N ILE A 97 6.38 -8.76 6.46
CA ILE A 97 7.10 -8.02 5.42
C ILE A 97 7.77 -6.77 6.01
N LYS A 98 7.09 -6.03 6.89
CA LYS A 98 7.66 -4.87 7.60
C LYS A 98 8.85 -5.21 8.51
N SER A 99 8.91 -6.42 9.07
CA SER A 99 10.03 -6.83 9.92
C SER A 99 11.28 -7.24 9.15
N LEU A 100 11.18 -7.42 7.82
CA LEU A 100 12.30 -7.75 6.96
C LEU A 100 12.94 -6.47 6.40
N ARG A 101 14.23 -6.55 6.09
CA ARG A 101 14.96 -5.47 5.42
C ARG A 101 14.76 -5.59 3.91
N TRP A 102 14.30 -4.52 3.28
CA TRP A 102 14.07 -4.45 1.84
C TRP A 102 14.91 -3.33 1.25
N MET A 103 15.47 -3.56 0.07
CA MET A 103 16.25 -2.57 -0.65
C MET A 103 15.73 -2.44 -2.07
N TYR A 104 15.73 -1.22 -2.58
CA TYR A 104 15.54 -0.95 -3.99
C TYR A 104 16.79 -1.38 -4.77
N ASP A 105 16.61 -2.19 -5.80
CA ASP A 105 17.70 -2.63 -6.67
C ASP A 105 17.95 -1.60 -7.77
N GLU A 106 18.85 -0.65 -7.53
CA GLU A 106 19.22 0.36 -8.52
C GLU A 106 19.90 -0.22 -9.76
N SER A 107 20.58 -1.36 -9.62
CA SER A 107 21.37 -1.96 -10.71
C SER A 107 20.51 -2.54 -11.83
N PHE A 108 19.27 -2.91 -11.51
CA PHE A 108 18.30 -3.39 -12.48
C PHE A 108 17.74 -2.26 -13.37
N TYR A 109 17.64 -1.04 -12.85
CA TYR A 109 16.97 0.10 -13.54
C TYR A 109 17.91 1.09 -14.22
N ASN A 110 19.19 1.12 -13.84
CA ASN A 110 20.19 1.98 -14.49
C ASN A 110 20.81 1.34 -15.75
N LYS A 111 20.10 0.43 -16.41
CA LYS A 111 20.48 -0.16 -17.70
C LYS A 111 19.67 0.47 -18.83
#